data_AF-A0A845L3Z8-F1
#
_entry.id   AF-A0A845L3Z8-F1
#
_cell.length_a   1.000
_cell.length_b   1.000
_cell.length_c   1.000
_cell.angle_alpha   90.00
_cell.angle_beta   90.00
_cell.angle_gamma   90.00
#
_symmetry.space_group_name_H-M   'P 1'
#
loop_
_entity.id
_entity.type
_entity.pdbx_description
1 polymer ?
#
loop_
_entity_poly.entity_id
_entity_poly.type
_entity_poly.pdbx_seq_one_letter_code
_entity_poly.pdbx_strand_id
1 'polypeptide(L)'
;MQQILDHPRFIDCLSRNEEKEASRRFCRHDMTHLLDVARIAYILALEKPAAFDAFARAIGHPERGQAAKEVVYGAALLHDMGKWKQYEDGEDHAEVGARLCLGVLGECGYSQSEIDVIAEAIVNHRKKGKNRSDSFLGSILAQADVHSRLCCRCGGKSDCRWRLKQERLEY
;
A
#
# COMPACT_ATOMS: atom_id res chain seq x y z
N MET A 1 6.79 5.98 11.46
CA MET A 1 6.42 4.52 11.36
C MET A 1 5.68 3.98 12.57
N GLN A 2 6.30 3.91 13.75
CA GLN A 2 5.67 3.34 14.96
C GLN A 2 4.33 4.00 15.31
N GLN A 3 4.26 5.32 15.13
CA GLN A 3 3.03 6.10 15.33
C GLN A 3 1.85 5.61 14.49
N ILE A 4 2.07 5.18 13.24
CA ILE A 4 1.00 4.59 12.41
C ILE A 4 0.55 3.25 12.99
N LEU A 5 1.50 2.40 13.39
CA LEU A 5 1.21 1.06 13.92
C LEU A 5 0.42 1.11 15.23
N ASP A 6 0.67 2.13 16.05
CA ASP A 6 -0.02 2.37 17.31
C ASP A 6 -1.29 3.20 17.14
N HIS A 7 -1.58 3.69 15.92
CA HIS A 7 -2.69 4.60 15.68
C HIS A 7 -4.05 3.86 15.82
N PRO A 8 -4.99 4.33 16.66
CA PRO A 8 -6.25 3.63 16.93
C PRO A 8 -7.06 3.32 15.67
N ARG A 9 -7.12 4.27 14.73
CA ARG A 9 -7.82 4.09 13.45
C ARG A 9 -7.17 3.04 12.54
N PHE A 10 -5.83 2.95 12.55
CA PHE A 10 -5.12 1.92 11.78
C PHE A 10 -5.42 0.54 12.36
N ILE A 11 -5.31 0.41 13.68
CA ILE A 11 -5.61 -0.83 14.41
C ILE A 11 -7.06 -1.29 14.16
N ASP A 12 -8.06 -0.40 14.31
CA ASP A 12 -9.47 -0.74 14.06
C ASP A 12 -9.70 -1.21 12.61
N CYS A 13 -9.12 -0.51 11.61
CA CYS A 13 -9.27 -0.92 10.21
C CYS A 13 -8.63 -2.29 9.94
N LEU A 14 -7.43 -2.54 10.49
CA LEU A 14 -6.74 -3.83 10.35
C LEU A 14 -7.54 -4.96 11.02
N SER A 15 -8.02 -4.75 12.25
CA SER A 15 -8.85 -5.74 12.94
C SER A 15 -10.13 -6.06 12.17
N ARG A 16 -10.81 -5.05 11.62
CA ARG A 16 -12.00 -5.27 10.76
C ARG A 16 -11.66 -6.05 9.48
N ASN A 17 -10.52 -5.77 8.86
CA ASN A 17 -10.05 -6.55 7.70
C ASN A 17 -9.86 -8.02 8.09
N GLU A 18 -9.14 -8.28 9.19
CA GLU A 18 -8.87 -9.63 9.69
C GLU A 18 -10.15 -10.38 10.05
N GLU A 19 -11.12 -9.73 10.69
CA GLU A 19 -12.44 -10.30 10.99
C GLU A 19 -13.20 -10.69 9.72
N LYS A 20 -13.30 -9.78 8.74
CA LYS A 20 -13.98 -10.05 7.47
C LYS A 20 -13.26 -11.13 6.64
N GLU A 21 -11.98 -11.36 6.89
CA GLU A 21 -11.15 -12.33 6.16
C GLU A 21 -10.79 -13.59 6.98
N ALA A 22 -11.37 -13.79 8.15
CA ALA A 22 -11.04 -14.89 9.06
C ALA A 22 -11.20 -16.28 8.40
N SER A 23 -12.23 -16.45 7.56
CA SER A 23 -12.49 -17.67 6.79
C SER A 23 -11.97 -17.61 5.34
N ARG A 24 -11.28 -16.53 4.96
CA ARG A 24 -10.78 -16.34 3.59
C ARG A 24 -9.68 -17.36 3.29
N ARG A 25 -9.90 -18.13 2.22
CA ARG A 25 -8.95 -19.13 1.66
C ARG A 25 -7.82 -18.52 0.82
N PHE A 26 -8.02 -17.30 0.30
CA PHE A 26 -7.04 -16.59 -0.52
C PHE A 26 -6.20 -15.62 0.32
N CYS A 27 -5.22 -14.96 -0.31
CA CYS A 27 -4.40 -13.94 0.34
C CYS A 27 -5.28 -12.92 1.09
N ARG A 28 -4.91 -12.65 2.34
CA ARG A 28 -5.56 -11.70 3.24
C ARG A 28 -4.87 -10.34 3.15
N HIS A 29 -5.48 -9.33 3.75
CA HIS A 29 -4.99 -7.96 3.87
C HIS A 29 -4.67 -7.72 5.36
N ASP A 30 -3.86 -8.63 5.91
CA ASP A 30 -3.38 -8.65 7.29
C ASP A 30 -2.02 -7.95 7.42
N MET A 31 -1.49 -7.88 8.63
CA MET A 31 -0.22 -7.20 8.90
C MET A 31 0.96 -7.77 8.09
N THR A 32 0.95 -9.08 7.80
CA THR A 32 2.00 -9.71 7.00
C THR A 32 1.97 -9.19 5.57
N HIS A 33 0.79 -9.15 4.94
CA HIS A 33 0.64 -8.55 3.61
C HIS A 33 1.13 -7.09 3.58
N LEU A 34 0.69 -6.28 4.54
CA LEU A 34 1.08 -4.85 4.59
C LEU A 34 2.60 -4.65 4.71
N LEU A 35 3.27 -5.44 5.56
CA LEU A 35 4.73 -5.36 5.74
C LEU A 35 5.50 -5.86 4.52
N ASP A 36 5.01 -6.90 3.85
CA ASP A 36 5.64 -7.41 2.63
C ASP A 36 5.55 -6.38 1.51
N VAL A 37 4.38 -5.74 1.33
CA VAL A 37 4.23 -4.60 0.40
C VAL A 37 5.20 -3.48 0.77
N ALA A 38 5.33 -3.11 2.05
CA ALA A 38 6.22 -2.03 2.47
C ALA A 38 7.70 -2.31 2.17
N ARG A 39 8.14 -3.54 2.44
CA ARG A 39 9.53 -3.97 2.20
C ARG A 39 9.83 -4.01 0.72
N ILE A 40 8.95 -4.62 -0.08
CA ILE A 40 9.11 -4.71 -1.53
C ILE A 40 9.06 -3.32 -2.17
N ALA A 41 8.11 -2.46 -1.78
CA ALA A 41 8.02 -1.10 -2.27
C ALA A 41 9.32 -0.32 -2.04
N TYR A 42 9.92 -0.47 -0.86
CA TYR A 42 11.19 0.18 -0.56
C TYR A 42 12.36 -0.38 -1.37
N ILE A 43 12.41 -1.69 -1.60
CA ILE A 43 13.42 -2.31 -2.49
C ILE A 43 13.28 -1.75 -3.92
N LEU A 44 12.06 -1.73 -4.47
CA LEU A 44 11.78 -1.16 -5.80
C LEU A 44 12.14 0.32 -5.89
N ALA A 45 11.99 1.08 -4.81
CA ALA A 45 12.42 2.49 -4.74
C ALA A 45 13.95 2.60 -4.79
N LEU A 46 14.67 1.75 -4.04
CA LEU A 46 16.13 1.74 -4.00
C LEU A 46 16.78 1.36 -5.33
N GLU A 47 16.13 0.50 -6.12
CA GLU A 47 16.56 0.12 -7.48
C GLU A 47 16.43 1.26 -8.49
N LYS A 48 15.75 2.36 -8.12
CA LYS A 48 15.56 3.56 -8.94
C LYS A 48 16.15 4.80 -8.24
N PRO A 49 17.46 4.83 -7.93
CA PRO A 49 18.05 5.80 -7.01
C PRO A 49 17.82 7.26 -7.43
N ALA A 50 18.00 7.59 -8.71
CA ALA A 50 17.79 8.95 -9.20
C ALA A 50 16.33 9.41 -9.11
N ALA A 51 15.38 8.51 -9.38
CA ALA A 51 13.95 8.81 -9.26
C ALA A 51 13.53 8.90 -7.78
N PHE A 52 14.12 8.07 -6.91
CA PHE A 52 13.86 8.13 -5.48
C PHE A 52 14.40 9.42 -4.85
N ASP A 53 15.58 9.87 -5.26
CA ASP A 53 16.13 11.16 -4.86
C ASP A 53 15.26 12.33 -5.32
N ALA A 54 14.75 12.27 -6.56
CA ALA A 54 13.85 13.28 -7.08
C ALA A 54 12.52 13.29 -6.31
N PHE A 55 11.97 12.11 -6.00
CA PHE A 55 10.78 11.97 -5.16
C PHE A 55 11.01 12.56 -3.77
N ALA A 56 12.10 12.20 -3.09
CA ALA A 56 12.43 12.71 -1.77
C ALA A 56 12.50 14.24 -1.75
N ARG A 57 13.16 14.85 -2.73
CA ARG A 57 13.20 16.32 -2.89
C ARG A 57 11.83 16.93 -3.12
N ALA A 58 10.98 16.29 -3.93
CA ALA A 58 9.64 16.79 -4.21
C ALA A 58 8.74 16.82 -2.96
N ILE A 59 8.99 15.96 -1.97
CA ILE A 59 8.27 15.94 -0.69
C ILE A 59 9.01 16.69 0.44
N GLY A 60 10.04 17.47 0.11
CA GLY A 60 10.73 18.35 1.07
C GLY A 60 11.96 17.77 1.75
N HIS A 61 12.43 16.58 1.35
CA HIS A 61 13.64 15.96 1.91
C HIS A 61 14.86 16.17 0.99
N PRO A 62 16.06 16.44 1.53
CA PRO A 62 17.23 16.77 0.70
C PRO A 62 17.65 15.62 -0.24
N GLU A 63 17.51 14.39 0.22
CA GLU A 63 17.85 13.17 -0.50
C GLU A 63 17.01 11.98 0.02
N ARG A 64 17.13 10.83 -0.65
CA ARG A 64 16.56 9.58 -0.12
C ARG A 64 17.22 9.27 1.22
N GLY A 65 16.41 8.85 2.19
CA GLY A 65 16.88 8.56 3.54
C GLY A 65 15.76 8.02 4.42
N GLN A 66 15.93 8.12 5.74
CA GLN A 66 14.95 7.61 6.69
C GLN A 66 13.55 8.25 6.47
N ALA A 67 13.46 9.57 6.32
CA ALA A 67 12.17 10.24 6.11
C ALA A 67 11.46 9.76 4.83
N ALA A 68 12.16 9.69 3.70
CA ALA A 68 11.59 9.18 2.44
C ALA A 68 11.16 7.71 2.55
N LYS A 69 11.90 6.88 3.31
CA LYS A 69 11.50 5.50 3.63
C LYS A 69 10.20 5.45 4.43
N GLU A 70 10.01 6.34 5.41
CA GLU A 70 8.78 6.38 6.21
C GLU A 70 7.54 6.77 5.39
N VAL A 71 7.71 7.54 4.32
CA VAL A 71 6.64 7.86 3.37
C VAL A 71 6.28 6.64 2.51
N VAL A 72 7.28 5.92 1.99
CA VAL A 72 7.06 4.68 1.22
C VAL A 72 6.37 3.63 2.08
N TYR A 73 6.85 3.41 3.31
CA TYR A 73 6.22 2.46 4.23
C TYR A 73 4.84 2.93 4.69
N GLY A 74 4.65 4.24 4.93
CA GLY A 74 3.34 4.81 5.30
C GLY A 74 2.29 4.50 4.24
N ALA A 75 2.60 4.71 2.96
CA ALA A 75 1.70 4.33 1.87
C ALA A 75 1.37 2.84 1.87
N ALA A 76 2.37 1.98 2.02
CA ALA A 76 2.17 0.53 2.03
C ALA A 76 1.37 0.03 3.23
N LEU A 77 1.58 0.56 4.42
CA LEU A 77 0.80 0.16 5.60
C LEU A 77 -0.67 0.59 5.48
N LEU A 78 -0.92 1.75 4.87
CA LEU A 78 -2.25 2.35 4.84
C LEU A 78 -3.09 1.96 3.61
N HIS A 79 -2.50 1.36 2.56
CA HIS A 79 -3.17 1.18 1.26
C HIS A 79 -4.46 0.35 1.30
N ASP A 80 -4.56 -0.60 2.23
CA ASP A 80 -5.70 -1.50 2.39
C ASP A 80 -6.58 -1.18 3.61
N MET A 81 -6.42 -0.02 4.25
CA MET A 81 -7.25 0.37 5.41
C MET A 81 -8.75 0.38 5.10
N GLY A 82 -9.13 0.58 3.84
CA GLY A 82 -10.53 0.57 3.41
C GLY A 82 -11.10 -0.82 3.10
N LYS A 83 -10.35 -1.90 3.29
CA LYS A 83 -10.74 -3.22 2.75
C LYS A 83 -12.03 -3.77 3.36
N TRP A 84 -12.24 -3.59 4.65
CA TRP A 84 -13.45 -3.99 5.36
C TRP A 84 -14.71 -3.35 4.78
N LYS A 85 -14.63 -2.11 4.29
CA LYS A 85 -15.76 -1.42 3.64
C LYS A 85 -16.20 -2.09 2.35
N GLN A 86 -15.23 -2.55 1.55
CA GLN A 86 -15.55 -3.34 0.36
C GLN A 86 -16.38 -4.60 0.70
N TYR A 87 -16.18 -5.20 1.87
CA TYR A 87 -17.00 -6.34 2.33
C TYR A 87 -18.34 -5.93 2.94
N GLU A 88 -18.40 -4.76 3.58
CA GLU A 88 -19.57 -4.30 4.33
C GLU A 88 -20.65 -3.71 3.41
N ASP A 89 -20.27 -2.82 2.50
CA ASP A 89 -21.19 -2.05 1.67
C ASP A 89 -20.76 -1.95 0.20
N GLY A 90 -19.62 -2.53 -0.16
CA GLY A 90 -19.16 -2.61 -1.55
C GLY A 90 -18.41 -1.37 -2.04
N GLU A 91 -18.07 -0.43 -1.16
CA GLU A 91 -17.22 0.72 -1.50
C GLU A 91 -15.84 0.29 -2.05
N ASP A 92 -15.22 1.16 -2.86
CA ASP A 92 -13.86 0.94 -3.32
C ASP A 92 -12.87 1.14 -2.16
N HIS A 93 -12.22 0.05 -1.72
CA HIS A 93 -11.25 0.10 -0.62
C HIS A 93 -10.09 1.09 -0.86
N ALA A 94 -9.70 1.36 -2.11
CA ALA A 94 -8.64 2.31 -2.41
C ALA A 94 -9.11 3.76 -2.17
N GLU A 95 -10.35 4.09 -2.52
CA GLU A 95 -10.94 5.42 -2.26
C GLU A 95 -11.20 5.60 -0.75
N VAL A 96 -11.74 4.58 -0.09
CA VAL A 96 -11.95 4.59 1.35
C VAL A 96 -10.61 4.72 2.09
N GLY A 97 -9.62 3.91 1.72
CA GLY A 97 -8.28 3.95 2.30
C GLY A 97 -7.61 5.32 2.16
N ALA A 98 -7.70 5.92 0.97
CA ALA A 98 -7.15 7.25 0.71
C ALA A 98 -7.84 8.35 1.54
N ARG A 99 -9.16 8.26 1.81
CA ARG A 99 -9.83 9.19 2.73
C ARG A 99 -9.39 8.97 4.18
N LEU A 100 -9.33 7.72 4.63
CA LEU A 100 -9.00 7.37 6.02
C LEU A 100 -7.56 7.73 6.38
N CYS A 101 -6.62 7.58 5.44
CA CYS A 101 -5.21 7.83 5.69
C CYS A 101 -4.92 9.30 5.98
N LEU A 102 -5.71 10.25 5.47
CA LEU A 102 -5.49 11.69 5.69
C LEU A 102 -5.44 12.04 7.18
N GLY A 103 -6.42 11.55 7.95
CA GLY A 103 -6.48 11.77 9.40
C GLY A 103 -5.34 11.07 10.14
N VAL A 104 -5.07 9.81 9.80
CA VAL A 104 -3.97 9.03 10.43
C VAL A 104 -2.63 9.73 10.24
N LEU A 105 -2.32 10.12 9.00
CA LEU A 105 -1.04 10.73 8.66
C LEU A 105 -0.89 12.11 9.30
N GLY A 106 -1.96 12.92 9.30
CA GLY A 106 -1.97 14.22 9.97
C GLY A 106 -1.74 14.12 11.48
N GLU A 107 -2.44 13.19 12.15
CA GLU A 107 -2.26 12.91 13.58
C GLU A 107 -0.87 12.31 13.90
N CYS A 108 -0.27 11.60 12.94
CA CYS A 108 1.10 11.08 13.01
C CYS A 108 2.19 12.11 12.63
N GLY A 109 1.83 13.36 12.32
CA GLY A 109 2.80 14.44 12.07
C GLY A 109 3.47 14.41 10.69
N TYR A 110 2.88 13.72 9.71
CA TYR A 110 3.32 13.83 8.32
C TYR A 110 3.00 15.23 7.77
N SER A 111 3.88 15.77 6.93
CA SER A 111 3.65 17.03 6.24
C SER A 111 2.56 16.90 5.17
N GLN A 112 1.95 18.02 4.78
CA GLN A 112 0.90 18.01 3.75
C GLN A 112 1.38 17.42 2.43
N SER A 113 2.62 17.72 2.00
CA SER A 113 3.21 17.15 0.78
C SER A 113 3.34 15.62 0.86
N GLU A 114 3.67 15.08 2.03
CA GLU A 114 3.76 13.63 2.24
C GLU A 114 2.36 12.99 2.27
N ILE A 115 1.40 13.62 2.94
CA ILE A 115 0.01 13.18 2.99
C ILE A 115 -0.57 13.08 1.58
N ASP A 116 -0.37 14.12 0.76
CA ASP A 116 -0.93 14.21 -0.59
C ASP A 116 -0.40 13.10 -1.49
N VAL A 117 0.92 12.85 -1.49
CA VAL A 117 1.50 11.78 -2.33
C VAL A 117 1.12 10.39 -1.82
N ILE A 118 0.98 10.19 -0.51
CA ILE A 118 0.53 8.91 0.05
C ILE A 118 -0.93 8.65 -0.35
N ALA A 119 -1.82 9.63 -0.16
CA ALA A 119 -3.22 9.48 -0.51
C ALA A 119 -3.43 9.25 -2.02
N GLU A 120 -2.66 9.95 -2.87
CA GLU A 120 -2.65 9.72 -4.33
C GLU A 120 -2.22 8.29 -4.68
N ALA A 121 -1.13 7.81 -4.07
CA ALA A 121 -0.65 6.46 -4.31
C ALA A 121 -1.70 5.42 -3.89
N ILE A 122 -2.33 5.61 -2.73
CA ILE A 122 -3.35 4.69 -2.20
C ILE A 122 -4.58 4.65 -3.12
N VAL A 123 -5.14 5.80 -3.53
CA VAL A 123 -6.36 5.77 -4.38
C VAL A 123 -6.10 5.14 -5.76
N ASN A 124 -4.85 5.20 -6.24
CA ASN A 124 -4.48 4.72 -7.56
C ASN A 124 -3.84 3.32 -7.59
N HIS A 125 -3.54 2.69 -6.44
CA HIS A 125 -2.73 1.46 -6.39
C HIS A 125 -3.34 0.28 -7.17
N ARG A 126 -4.67 0.25 -7.33
CA ARG A 126 -5.39 -0.79 -8.07
C ARG A 126 -5.69 -0.45 -9.54
N LYS A 127 -5.40 0.78 -9.99
CA LYS A 127 -5.73 1.24 -11.35
C LYS A 127 -4.78 0.64 -12.39
N LYS A 128 -5.28 0.45 -13.63
CA LYS A 128 -4.62 -0.35 -14.67
C LYS A 128 -4.69 0.30 -16.05
N GLY A 129 -3.85 -0.20 -16.96
CA GLY A 129 -3.83 0.23 -18.35
C GLY A 129 -3.58 1.73 -18.42
N LYS A 130 -4.41 2.44 -19.19
CA LYS A 130 -4.33 3.91 -19.33
C LYS A 130 -4.58 4.68 -18.03
N ASN A 131 -5.11 4.04 -16.99
CA ASN A 131 -5.43 4.67 -15.71
C ASN A 131 -4.41 4.35 -14.61
N ARG A 132 -3.35 3.57 -14.91
CA ARG A 132 -2.29 3.28 -13.94
C ARG A 132 -1.64 4.59 -13.50
N SER A 133 -1.26 4.70 -12.22
CA SER A 133 -0.50 5.86 -11.75
C SER A 133 0.90 5.86 -12.36
N ASP A 134 1.26 6.99 -12.94
CA ASP A 134 2.62 7.28 -13.41
C ASP A 134 3.44 7.99 -12.31
N SER A 135 2.86 8.23 -11.12
CA SER A 135 3.60 8.77 -9.99
C SER A 135 4.61 7.74 -9.48
N PHE A 136 5.75 8.23 -8.97
CA PHE A 136 6.80 7.38 -8.43
C PHE A 136 6.26 6.43 -7.36
N LEU A 137 5.57 6.98 -6.35
CA LEU A 137 5.06 6.22 -5.22
C LEU A 137 3.89 5.32 -5.62
N GLY A 138 2.93 5.82 -6.42
CA GLY A 138 1.79 5.04 -6.87
C GLY A 138 2.20 3.85 -7.73
N SER A 139 3.16 4.03 -8.64
CA SER A 139 3.71 2.96 -9.47
C SER A 139 4.41 1.89 -8.64
N ILE A 140 5.22 2.29 -7.66
CA ILE A 140 5.94 1.37 -6.76
C ILE A 140 4.98 0.61 -5.86
N LEU A 141 3.99 1.30 -5.26
CA LEU A 141 3.00 0.68 -4.39
C LEU A 141 2.18 -0.38 -5.13
N ALA A 142 1.72 -0.06 -6.34
CA ALA A 142 0.97 -1.00 -7.18
C ALA A 142 1.78 -2.25 -7.56
N GLN A 143 3.07 -2.10 -7.84
CA GLN A 143 3.96 -3.23 -8.11
C GLN A 143 4.18 -4.08 -6.85
N ALA A 144 4.41 -3.43 -5.71
CA ALA A 144 4.65 -4.11 -4.45
C ALA A 144 3.45 -4.93 -3.95
N ASP A 145 2.21 -4.42 -4.05
CA ASP A 145 0.97 -5.19 -3.76
C ASP A 145 0.84 -6.43 -4.65
N VAL A 146 1.35 -6.35 -5.89
CA VAL A 146 1.35 -7.50 -6.77
C VAL A 146 2.41 -8.52 -6.37
N HIS A 147 3.64 -8.06 -6.15
CA HIS A 147 4.80 -8.92 -5.88
C HIS A 147 4.79 -9.52 -4.48
N SER A 148 4.08 -8.93 -3.51
CA SER A 148 3.89 -9.54 -2.18
C SER A 148 3.14 -10.87 -2.22
N ARG A 149 2.48 -11.20 -3.34
CA ARG A 149 1.63 -12.38 -3.48
C ARG A 149 2.28 -13.41 -4.40
N LEU A 150 2.76 -14.51 -3.81
CA LEU A 150 3.42 -15.62 -4.50
C LEU A 150 2.45 -16.52 -5.31
N CYS A 151 1.65 -15.92 -6.19
CA CYS A 151 0.54 -16.59 -6.87
C CYS A 151 1.01 -17.76 -7.74
N CYS A 152 2.20 -17.69 -8.33
CA CYS A 152 2.79 -18.75 -9.15
C CYS A 152 3.03 -20.06 -8.39
N ARG A 153 3.01 -20.03 -7.06
CA ARG A 153 3.11 -21.19 -6.15
C ARG A 153 1.86 -21.39 -5.30
N CYS A 154 0.78 -20.66 -5.55
CA CYS A 154 -0.44 -20.73 -4.75
C CYS A 154 -1.34 -21.90 -5.19
N GLY A 155 -1.60 -22.85 -4.29
CA GLY A 155 -2.52 -23.96 -4.54
C GLY A 155 -3.99 -23.56 -4.77
N GLY A 156 -4.38 -22.34 -4.38
CA GLY A 156 -5.71 -21.77 -4.63
C GLY A 156 -5.81 -20.90 -5.89
N LYS A 157 -4.77 -20.86 -6.75
CA LYS A 157 -4.69 -19.94 -7.89
C LYS A 157 -5.84 -20.10 -8.88
N SER A 158 -6.30 -21.32 -9.16
CA SER A 158 -7.41 -21.59 -10.08
C SER A 158 -8.71 -20.90 -9.64
N ASP A 159 -8.99 -20.94 -8.34
CA ASP A 159 -10.26 -20.50 -7.76
C ASP A 159 -10.26 -19.00 -7.41
N CYS A 160 -9.07 -18.41 -7.29
CA CYS A 160 -8.91 -17.00 -6.95
C CYS A 160 -9.42 -16.09 -8.08
N ARG A 161 -10.20 -15.06 -7.78
CA ARG A 161 -10.71 -14.11 -8.79
C ARG A 161 -9.83 -12.88 -9.00
N TRP A 162 -8.74 -12.76 -8.24
CA TRP A 162 -7.84 -11.63 -8.39
C TRP A 162 -7.13 -11.69 -9.75
N ARG A 163 -7.16 -10.61 -10.51
CA ARG A 163 -6.75 -10.62 -11.93
C ARG A 163 -5.26 -10.37 -12.15
N LEU A 164 -4.51 -10.00 -11.10
CA LEU A 164 -3.08 -9.69 -11.16
C LEU A 164 -2.22 -10.84 -10.63
N LYS A 165 -2.69 -12.08 -10.79
CA LYS A 165 -1.94 -13.24 -10.32
C LYS A 165 -0.59 -13.27 -11.02
N GLN A 166 0.47 -13.26 -10.22
CA GLN A 166 1.81 -13.50 -10.70
C GLN A 166 1.88 -14.88 -11.38
N GLU A 167 2.34 -14.92 -12.62
CA GLU A 167 2.50 -16.14 -13.41
C GLU A 167 3.87 -16.80 -13.21
N ARG A 168 4.90 -16.01 -12.90
CA ARG A 168 6.29 -16.46 -12.71
C ARG A 168 6.95 -15.66 -11.59
N LEU A 169 7.98 -16.21 -10.96
CA LEU A 169 8.79 -15.44 -10.01
C LEU A 169 9.46 -14.28 -10.76
N GLU A 170 9.39 -13.10 -10.16
CA GLU A 170 10.09 -11.89 -10.60
C GLU A 170 11.19 -11.62 -9.57
N TYR A 171 12.38 -11.29 -10.06
CA TYR A 171 13.62 -11.13 -9.29
C TYR A 171 14.39 -9.92 -9.79
#